data_AF-A0A453RUI3-F1
#
_entry.id   AF-A0A453RUI3-F1
#
_cell.length_a   1.000
_cell.length_b   1.000
_cell.length_c   1.000
_cell.angle_alpha   90.00
_cell.angle_beta   90.00
_cell.angle_gamma   90.00
#
_symmetry.space_group_name_H-M   'P 1'
#
loop_
_entity.id
_entity.type
_entity.pdbx_description
1 polymer ?
#
loop_
_entity_poly.entity_id
_entity_poly.type
_entity_poly.pdbx_seq_one_letter_code
_entity_poly.pdbx_strand_id
1 'polypeptide(L)'
;MLLAILLILLQTGTTDLQILLTTEFSERRQILLWIAFFASFAVKVPMVPVHIWLPEAHVEAPTAGSVILAGILLKLETYGF
;
A
#
# COMPACT_ATOMS: atom_id res chain seq x y z
N MET A 1 6.21 -1.79 2.56
CA MET A 1 5.63 -2.58 1.46
C MET A 1 6.64 -3.48 0.76
N LEU A 2 7.64 -2.96 0.00
CA LEU A 2 8.56 -3.83 -0.75
C LEU A 2 9.27 -4.87 0.13
N LEU A 3 9.83 -4.47 1.27
CA LEU A 3 10.46 -5.41 2.21
C LEU A 3 9.49 -6.48 2.73
N ALA A 4 8.21 -6.12 2.92
CA ALA A 4 7.19 -7.08 3.35
C ALA A 4 6.86 -8.09 2.24
N ILE A 5 6.74 -7.62 0.99
CA ILE A 5 6.56 -8.48 -0.19
C ILE A 5 7.76 -9.42 -0.35
N LEU A 6 8.98 -8.93 -0.18
CA LEU A 6 10.19 -9.74 -0.26
C LEU A 6 10.24 -10.79 0.87
N LEU A 7 9.85 -10.43 2.10
CA LEU A 7 9.79 -11.39 3.20
C LEU A 7 8.75 -12.47 2.92
N ILE A 8 7.56 -12.10 2.42
CA ILE A 8 6.54 -13.05 1.98
C ILE A 8 7.12 -13.99 0.92
N LEU A 9 7.72 -13.44 -0.14
CA LEU A 9 8.29 -14.22 -1.24
C LEU A 9 9.39 -15.19 -0.75
N LEU A 10 10.27 -14.75 0.15
CA LEU A 10 11.32 -15.62 0.70
C LEU A 10 10.76 -16.72 1.61
N GLN A 11 9.61 -16.49 2.26
CA GLN A 11 8.99 -17.45 3.17
C GLN A 11 8.08 -18.46 2.43
N THR A 12 7.32 -18.01 1.42
CA THR A 12 6.30 -18.82 0.74
C THR A 12 6.75 -19.29 -0.65
N GLY A 13 7.79 -18.67 -1.22
CA GLY A 13 8.28 -18.94 -2.57
C GLY A 13 7.40 -18.35 -3.68
N THR A 14 6.34 -17.60 -3.35
CA THR A 14 5.41 -17.04 -4.33
C THR A 14 4.83 -15.68 -3.89
N THR A 15 4.37 -14.89 -4.86
CA THR A 15 3.57 -13.67 -4.65
C THR A 15 2.13 -13.82 -5.12
N ASP A 16 1.70 -15.04 -5.47
CA ASP A 16 0.32 -15.31 -5.89
C ASP A 16 -0.65 -15.14 -4.70
N LEU A 17 -1.61 -14.22 -4.83
CA LEU A 17 -2.56 -13.92 -3.78
C LEU A 17 -3.42 -15.12 -3.37
N GLN A 18 -3.81 -15.99 -4.31
CA GLN A 18 -4.67 -17.15 -4.01
C GLN A 18 -3.95 -18.14 -3.09
N ILE A 19 -2.64 -18.32 -3.32
CA ILE A 19 -1.81 -19.19 -2.49
C ILE A 19 -1.56 -18.52 -1.12
N LEU A 20 -1.29 -17.21 -1.11
CA LEU A 20 -1.04 -16.47 0.13
C LEU A 20 -2.26 -16.43 1.06
N LEU A 21 -3.48 -16.44 0.53
CA LEU A 21 -4.72 -16.49 1.31
C LEU A 21 -4.89 -17.80 2.09
N THR A 22 -4.29 -18.89 1.62
CA THR A 22 -4.36 -20.21 2.28
C THR A 22 -3.10 -20.53 3.08
N THR A 23 -2.08 -19.68 3.01
CA THR A 23 -0.81 -19.88 3.71
C THR A 23 -0.91 -19.31 5.12
N GLU A 24 -0.56 -20.12 6.12
CA GLU A 24 -0.53 -19.66 7.50
C GLU A 24 0.78 -18.96 7.85
N PHE A 25 0.67 -17.78 8.45
CA PHE A 25 1.78 -17.05 9.06
C PHE A 25 1.63 -17.07 10.58
N SER A 26 2.74 -17.16 11.31
CA SER A 26 2.71 -16.95 12.76
C SER A 26 2.18 -15.54 13.09
N GLU A 27 1.38 -15.40 14.13
CA GLU A 27 0.76 -14.13 14.57
C GLU A 27 1.77 -12.95 14.60
N ARG A 28 2.95 -13.15 15.20
CA ARG A 28 4.00 -12.13 15.25
C ARG A 28 4.42 -11.63 13.85
N ARG A 29 4.50 -12.53 12.86
CA ARG A 29 4.83 -12.18 11.48
C ARG A 29 3.66 -11.47 10.80
N GLN A 30 2.43 -11.88 11.07
CA GLN A 30 1.24 -11.19 10.55
C GLN A 30 1.22 -9.73 11.00
N ILE A 31 1.41 -9.46 12.30
CA ILE A 31 1.44 -8.10 12.84
C ILE A 31 2.56 -7.27 12.19
N LEU A 32 3.77 -7.82 12.09
CA LEU A 32 4.90 -7.13 11.47
C LEU A 32 4.66 -6.81 9.99
N LEU A 33 4.17 -7.80 9.22
CA LEU A 33 3.83 -7.61 7.81
C LEU A 33 2.72 -6.58 7.66
N TRP A 34 1.66 -6.67 8.46
CA TRP A 34 0.56 -5.72 8.46
C TRP A 34 1.05 -4.30 8.71
N ILE A 35 1.86 -4.06 9.74
CA ILE A 35 2.43 -2.72 10.02
C ILE A 35 3.28 -2.23 8.84
N ALA A 36 4.07 -3.11 8.21
CA ALA A 36 4.92 -2.75 7.08
C ALA A 36 4.14 -2.42 5.79
N PHE A 37 2.97 -3.03 5.58
CA PHE A 37 2.03 -2.66 4.52
C PHE A 37 1.27 -1.39 4.90
N PHE A 38 0.69 -1.34 6.09
CA PHE A 38 -0.04 -0.20 6.64
C PHE A 38 0.80 1.09 6.56
N ALA A 39 2.07 1.08 6.98
CA ALA A 39 2.91 2.27 6.92
C ALA A 39 3.06 2.82 5.48
N SER A 40 3.09 1.94 4.48
CA SER A 40 3.15 2.36 3.07
C SER A 40 1.81 2.80 2.52
N PHE A 41 0.71 2.15 2.93
CA PHE A 41 -0.64 2.52 2.51
C PHE A 41 -1.11 3.80 3.19
N ALA A 42 -0.74 4.06 4.45
CA ALA A 42 -1.11 5.26 5.17
C ALA A 42 -0.59 6.54 4.50
N VAL A 43 0.63 6.52 3.96
CA VAL A 43 1.17 7.63 3.16
C VAL A 43 0.35 7.84 1.89
N LYS A 44 0.01 6.74 1.23
CA LYS A 44 -0.68 6.71 -0.06
C LYS A 44 -2.17 7.08 0.01
N VAL A 45 -2.89 6.61 1.04
CA VAL A 45 -4.32 6.86 1.33
C VAL A 45 -4.51 8.15 2.15
N PRO A 46 -3.70 9.19 1.89
CA PRO A 46 -3.36 10.32 2.79
C PRO A 46 -3.97 10.28 4.20
N MET A 47 -3.46 9.41 5.07
CA MET A 47 -3.90 9.36 6.48
C MET A 47 -3.18 10.41 7.33
N VAL A 48 -3.79 10.87 8.42
CA VAL A 48 -3.10 11.70 9.43
C VAL A 48 -1.99 10.87 10.09
N PRO A 49 -0.73 11.34 10.19
CA PRO A 49 -0.22 12.70 9.88
C PRO A 49 0.44 12.87 8.50
N VAL A 50 0.45 11.85 7.64
CA VAL A 50 1.24 11.78 6.39
C VAL A 50 0.47 12.22 5.13
N HIS A 51 -0.56 13.05 5.27
CA HIS A 51 -1.44 13.47 4.17
C HIS A 51 -0.98 14.73 3.42
N ILE A 52 0.05 15.42 3.91
CA ILE A 52 0.43 16.77 3.49
C ILE A 52 0.88 16.84 2.02
N TRP A 53 1.45 15.77 1.49
CA TRP A 53 1.88 15.71 0.09
C TRP A 53 0.71 15.83 -0.90
N LEU A 54 -0.52 15.45 -0.50
CA LEU A 54 -1.66 15.38 -1.42
C LEU A 54 -2.11 16.79 -1.88
N PRO A 55 -2.34 17.78 -0.98
CA PRO A 55 -2.60 19.15 -1.40
C PRO A 55 -1.54 19.72 -2.33
N GLU A 56 -0.25 19.55 -2.00
CA GLU A 56 0.86 20.06 -2.81
C GLU A 56 0.89 19.41 -4.21
N ALA A 57 0.71 18.09 -4.28
CA ALA A 57 0.64 17.35 -5.54
C ALA A 57 -0.52 17.82 -6.45
N HIS A 58 -1.66 18.19 -5.87
CA HIS A 58 -2.78 18.74 -6.64
C HIS A 58 -2.55 20.16 -7.14
N VAL A 59 -1.77 20.98 -6.43
CA VAL A 59 -1.45 22.36 -6.84
C VAL A 59 -0.48 22.38 -8.02
N GLU A 60 0.50 21.47 -8.03
CA GLU A 60 1.54 21.45 -9.06
C GLU A 60 1.17 20.64 -10.31
N ALA A 61 0.20 19.71 -10.20
CA ALA A 61 -0.20 18.87 -11.31
C ALA A 61 -1.02 19.62 -12.38
N PRO A 62 -0.81 19.33 -13.69
CA PRO A 62 -1.75 19.77 -14.73
C PRO A 62 -3.14 19.17 -14.48
N THR A 63 -4.19 19.81 -15.02
CA THR A 63 -5.59 19.40 -14.79
C THR A 63 -5.82 17.90 -15.01
N ALA A 64 -5.31 17.35 -16.11
CA ALA A 64 -5.43 15.92 -16.41
C ALA A 64 -4.72 15.03 -15.36
N GLY A 65 -3.56 15.46 -14.86
CA GLY A 65 -2.82 14.77 -13.81
C GLY A 65 -3.58 14.76 -12.48
N SER A 66 -4.14 15.90 -12.10
CA SER A 66 -4.98 16.04 -10.90
C SER A 66 -6.22 15.13 -10.95
N VAL A 67 -6.87 15.03 -12.12
CA VAL A 67 -8.01 14.12 -12.33
C VAL A 67 -7.61 12.65 -12.23
N ILE A 68 -6.47 12.24 -12.78
CA ILE A 68 -5.96 10.86 -12.68
C ILE A 68 -5.59 10.52 -11.23
N LEU A 69 -4.92 11.45 -10.54
CA LEU A 69 -4.54 11.29 -9.14
C LEU A 69 -5.77 11.06 -8.26
N ALA A 70 -6.76 11.95 -8.36
CA ALA A 70 -7.99 11.82 -7.60
C ALA A 70 -8.82 10.60 -8.03
N GLY A 71 -8.95 10.35 -9.34
CA GLY A 71 -9.87 9.35 -9.89
C GLY A 71 -9.37 7.91 -9.76
N ILE A 72 -8.06 7.69 -9.88
CA ILE A 72 -7.47 6.34 -10.00
C ILE A 72 -6.47 6.07 -8.90
N LEU A 73 -5.43 6.90 -8.76
CA LEU A 73 -4.30 6.57 -7.89
C LEU A 73 -4.74 6.37 -6.43
N LEU A 74 -5.53 7.30 -5.89
CA LEU A 74 -6.06 7.16 -4.53
C LEU A 74 -6.96 5.92 -4.35
N LYS A 75 -7.66 5.49 -5.41
CA LYS A 75 -8.55 4.31 -5.38
C LYS A 75 -7.76 3.01 -5.40
N LEU A 76 -6.72 2.94 -6.23
CA LEU A 76 -5.82 1.78 -6.30
C LEU A 76 -5.16 1.50 -4.95
N GLU A 77 -4.88 2.55 -4.20
CA GLU A 77 -4.23 2.45 -2.90
C GLU A 77 -5.19 1.92 -1.83
N THR A 78 -6.45 2.37 -1.83
CA THR A 78 -7.50 1.76 -1.00
C THR A 78 -7.85 0.34 -1.42
N TYR A 79 -7.71 -0.01 -2.70
CA TYR A 79 -7.94 -1.37 -3.20
C TYR A 79 -6.86 -2.35 -2.72
N GLY A 80 -5.62 -1.87 -2.55
CA GLY A 80 -4.51 -2.69 -2.09
C GLY A 80 -4.48 -2.95 -0.57
N PHE A 81 -5.26 -2.20 0.21
CA PHE A 81 -5.33 -2.32 1.67
C PHE A 81 -6.32 -3.41 2.09
#